data_AF-A0A354ERZ7-F1
#
_entry.id   AF-A0A354ERZ7-F1
#
_cell.length_a   1.000
_cell.length_b   1.000
_cell.length_c   1.000
_cell.angle_alpha   90.00
_cell.angle_beta   90.00
_cell.angle_gamma   90.00
#
_symmetry.space_group_name_H-M   'P 1'
#
loop_
_entity.id
_entity.type
_entity.pdbx_description
1 polymer ?
#
loop_
_entity_poly.entity_id
_entity_poly.type
_entity_poly.pdbx_seq_one_letter_code
_entity_poly.pdbx_strand_id
1 'polypeptide(L)'
;MFKALIEASVRFRWFVVLATAIVAAFGLYNLTQLPIDAVPDITNRQVQINTIAPALAPEQMERQVTYPLETAMAGIPGIQTTRSLSRNGFS
;
A
#
# COMPACT_ATOMS: atom_id res chain seq x y z
N MET A 1 -7.89 32.67 29.43
CA MET A 1 -7.52 32.22 28.07
C MET A 1 -8.74 32.06 27.16
N PHE A 2 -9.66 31.13 27.42
CA PHE A 2 -10.86 30.95 26.56
C PHE A 2 -11.74 32.19 26.42
N LYS A 3 -11.96 32.96 27.51
CA LYS A 3 -12.72 34.23 27.44
C LYS A 3 -12.10 35.22 26.46
N ALA A 4 -10.78 35.39 26.49
CA ALA A 4 -10.06 36.29 25.59
C ALA A 4 -10.13 35.81 24.12
N LEU A 5 -10.12 34.49 23.88
CA LEU A 5 -10.29 33.92 22.56
C LEU A 5 -11.69 34.20 22.00
N ILE A 6 -12.73 33.99 22.82
CA ILE A 6 -14.13 34.24 22.45
C ILE A 6 -14.34 35.73 22.17
N GLU A 7 -13.83 36.60 23.03
CA GLU A 7 -13.93 38.05 22.87
C GLU A 7 -13.22 38.53 21.60
N ALA A 8 -12.02 38.01 21.31
CA ALA A 8 -11.31 38.28 20.06
C ALA A 8 -12.09 37.79 18.83
N SER A 9 -12.68 36.59 18.89
CA SER A 9 -13.51 36.03 17.82
C SER A 9 -14.75 36.87 17.53
N VAL A 10 -15.42 37.39 18.58
CA VAL A 10 -16.60 38.27 18.43
C VAL A 10 -16.22 39.67 17.94
N ARG A 11 -15.08 40.20 18.40
CA ARG A 11 -14.56 41.51 17.97
C ARG A 11 -14.17 41.50 16.49
N PHE A 12 -13.51 40.44 16.03
CA PHE A 12 -13.08 40.28 14.64
C PHE A 12 -13.98 39.31 13.86
N ARG A 13 -15.30 39.37 14.08
CA ARG A 13 -16.26 38.42 13.51
C ARG A 13 -16.13 38.21 12.00
N TRP A 14 -15.88 39.27 11.24
CA TRP A 14 -15.72 39.20 9.79
C TRP A 14 -14.44 38.45 9.36
N PHE A 15 -13.35 38.64 10.10
CA PHE A 15 -12.12 37.90 9.87
C PHE A 15 -12.31 36.41 10.16
N VAL A 16 -13.02 36.07 11.24
CA VAL A 16 -13.34 34.67 11.59
C VAL A 16 -14.20 34.02 10.51
N VAL A 17 -15.22 34.72 10.01
CA VAL A 17 -16.07 34.23 8.91
C VAL A 17 -15.25 34.01 7.64
N LEU A 18 -14.40 34.96 7.25
CA LEU A 18 -13.54 34.83 6.08
C LEU A 18 -12.56 33.66 6.22
N ALA A 19 -11.89 33.56 7.37
CA ALA A 19 -10.96 32.47 7.65
C ALA A 19 -11.66 31.11 7.57
N THR A 20 -12.85 30.99 8.16
CA THR A 20 -13.66 29.76 8.08
C THR A 20 -14.06 29.44 6.64
N ALA A 21 -14.46 30.45 5.86
CA ALA A 21 -14.85 30.26 4.46
C ALA A 21 -13.67 29.78 3.60
N ILE A 22 -12.47 30.33 3.81
CA ILE A 22 -11.25 29.88 3.10
C ILE A 22 -10.94 28.43 3.46
N VAL A 23 -10.98 28.07 4.75
CA VAL A 23 -10.75 26.70 5.19
C VAL A 23 -11.79 25.74 4.61
N ALA A 24 -13.06 26.13 4.58
CA ALA A 24 -14.14 25.34 3.99
C ALA A 24 -13.94 25.14 2.48
N ALA A 25 -13.60 26.19 1.73
CA ALA A 25 -13.34 26.10 0.29
C ALA A 25 -12.12 25.22 -0.01
N PHE A 26 -11.05 25.36 0.79
CA PHE A 26 -9.88 24.48 0.69
C PHE A 26 -10.24 23.02 1.00
N GLY A 27 -11.03 22.78 2.04
CA GLY A 27 -11.53 21.44 2.36
C GLY A 27 -12.35 20.82 1.23
N LEU A 28 -13.23 21.60 0.60
CA LEU A 28 -14.04 21.15 -0.53
C LEU A 28 -13.17 20.82 -1.76
N TYR A 29 -12.14 21.62 -2.02
CA TYR A 29 -11.17 21.35 -3.09
C TYR A 29 -10.33 20.09 -2.83
N ASN A 30 -10.00 19.79 -1.57
CA ASN A 30 -9.30 18.54 -1.25
C ASN A 30 -10.24 17.33 -1.32
N LEU A 31 -11.52 17.50 -1.00
CA LEU A 31 -12.51 16.42 -1.10
C LEU A 31 -12.64 15.91 -2.54
N THR A 32 -12.52 16.78 -3.55
CA THR A 32 -12.55 16.37 -4.96
C THR A 32 -11.27 15.69 -5.44
N GLN A 33 -10.16 15.81 -4.69
CA GLN A 33 -8.88 15.18 -5.00
C GLN A 33 -8.62 13.91 -4.21
N LEU A 34 -9.44 13.61 -3.21
CA LEU A 34 -9.28 12.40 -2.41
C LEU A 34 -9.54 11.18 -3.30
N PRO A 35 -8.56 10.27 -3.47
CA PRO A 35 -8.80 9.04 -4.19
C PRO A 35 -9.80 8.21 -3.39
N ILE A 36 -10.99 8.01 -3.97
CA ILE A 36 -12.02 7.15 -3.39
C ILE A 36 -11.73 5.73 -3.86
N ASP A 37 -11.39 4.85 -2.93
CA ASP A 37 -11.37 3.41 -3.17
C ASP A 37 -12.63 2.79 -2.54
N ALA A 38 -13.31 1.94 -3.31
CA ALA A 38 -14.58 1.35 -2.91
C ALA A 38 -14.40 0.20 -1.90
N VAL A 39 -13.19 -0.38 -1.85
CA VAL A 39 -12.86 -1.49 -0.97
C VAL A 39 -11.49 -1.26 -0.35
N PRO A 40 -11.30 -1.59 0.93
CA PRO A 40 -9.97 -1.59 1.49
C PRO A 40 -9.12 -2.66 0.81
N ASP A 41 -7.87 -2.32 0.50
CA ASP A 41 -6.89 -3.30 0.03
C ASP A 41 -6.60 -4.33 1.14
N ILE A 42 -7.13 -5.54 0.96
CA ILE A 42 -6.92 -6.70 1.84
C ILE A 42 -5.83 -7.65 1.30
N THR A 43 -5.13 -7.26 0.23
CA THR A 43 -4.14 -8.11 -0.42
C THR A 43 -2.85 -8.13 0.40
N ASN A 44 -2.30 -9.32 0.60
CA ASN A 44 -1.01 -9.46 1.27
C ASN A 44 0.11 -8.92 0.38
N ARG A 45 1.16 -8.37 0.99
CA ARG A 45 2.38 -8.00 0.26
C ARG A 45 3.12 -9.28 -0.16
N GLN A 46 3.01 -9.61 -1.43
CA GLN A 46 3.61 -10.81 -2.02
C GLN A 46 4.54 -10.44 -3.17
N VAL A 47 5.68 -11.11 -3.25
CA VAL A 47 6.61 -11.03 -4.38
C VAL A 47 6.53 -12.36 -5.12
N GLN A 48 6.20 -12.31 -6.41
CA GLN A 48 6.11 -13.50 -7.26
C GLN A 48 7.31 -13.56 -8.19
N ILE A 49 8.00 -14.69 -8.20
CA ILE A 49 9.12 -14.97 -9.11
C ILE A 49 8.65 -16.08 -10.04
N ASN A 50 8.62 -15.80 -11.35
CA ASN A 50 8.26 -16.78 -12.36
C ASN A 50 9.51 -17.11 -13.19
N THR A 51 9.86 -18.39 -13.26
CA THR A 51 11.00 -18.91 -14.01
C THR A 51 10.52 -19.88 -15.08
N ILE A 52 10.97 -19.67 -16.32
CA ILE A 52 10.57 -20.49 -17.47
C ILE A 52 11.80 -21.25 -17.97
N ALA A 53 11.73 -22.58 -17.98
CA ALA A 53 12.79 -23.43 -18.52
C ALA A 53 12.17 -24.63 -19.27
N PRO A 54 11.76 -24.44 -20.54
CA PRO A 54 10.88 -25.36 -21.27
C PRO A 54 11.44 -26.77 -21.49
N ALA A 55 12.75 -26.95 -21.37
CA ALA A 55 13.43 -28.23 -21.55
C ALA A 55 13.43 -29.10 -20.29
N LEU A 56 13.02 -28.57 -19.13
CA LEU A 56 13.08 -29.26 -17.85
C LEU A 56 11.74 -29.88 -17.48
N ALA A 57 11.78 -31.18 -17.16
CA ALA A 57 10.66 -31.87 -16.55
C ALA A 57 10.36 -31.31 -15.15
N PRO A 58 9.14 -31.46 -14.60
CA PRO A 58 8.78 -30.93 -13.28
C PRO A 58 9.75 -31.31 -12.15
N GLU A 59 10.28 -32.54 -12.15
CA GLU A 59 11.24 -33.00 -11.15
C GLU A 59 12.61 -32.32 -11.28
N GLN A 60 12.99 -31.99 -12.52
CA GLN A 60 14.23 -31.27 -12.80
C GLN A 60 14.08 -29.79 -12.49
N MET A 61 12.92 -29.19 -12.76
CA MET A 61 12.57 -27.83 -12.36
C MET A 61 12.67 -27.66 -10.85
N GLU A 62 12.05 -28.56 -10.08
CA GLU A 62 12.08 -28.52 -8.62
C GLU A 62 13.52 -28.54 -8.08
N ARG A 63 14.34 -29.48 -8.57
CA ARG A 63 15.70 -29.68 -8.06
C ARG A 63 16.69 -28.61 -8.49
N GLN A 64 16.56 -28.10 -9.72
CA GLN A 64 17.56 -27.21 -10.31
C GLN A 64 17.20 -25.72 -10.19
N VAL A 65 15.91 -25.39 -10.10
CA VAL A 65 15.43 -24.01 -10.12
C VAL A 65 14.77 -23.67 -8.79
N THR A 66 13.71 -24.39 -8.44
CA THR A 66 12.82 -24.05 -7.32
C THR A 66 13.52 -24.17 -5.98
N TYR A 67 14.17 -25.30 -5.72
CA TYR A 67 14.83 -25.59 -4.44
C TYR A 67 16.00 -24.63 -4.13
N PRO A 68 16.92 -24.36 -5.09
CA PRO A 68 17.96 -23.34 -4.87
C PRO A 68 17.39 -21.94 -4.63
N LEU A 69 16.33 -21.57 -5.37
CA LEU A 69 15.70 -20.25 -5.23
C LEU A 69 15.03 -20.09 -3.87
N GLU A 70 14.29 -21.09 -3.40
CA GLU A 70 13.67 -21.10 -2.07
C GLU A 70 14.73 -21.05 -0.96
N THR A 71 15.81 -21.83 -1.09
CA THR A 71 16.92 -21.84 -0.14
C THR A 71 17.63 -20.49 -0.07
N ALA A 72 17.83 -19.83 -1.22
CA ALA A 72 18.42 -18.49 -1.28
C ALA A 72 17.52 -17.42 -0.64
N MET A 73 16.19 -17.59 -0.72
CA MET A 73 15.21 -16.68 -0.13
C MET A 73 14.96 -16.91 1.36
N ALA A 74 15.27 -18.09 1.90
CA ALA A 74 15.02 -18.45 3.30
C ALA A 74 15.67 -17.51 4.33
N GLY A 75 16.68 -16.72 3.93
CA GLY A 75 17.36 -15.73 4.76
C GLY A 75 16.82 -14.30 4.68
N ILE A 76 15.80 -14.02 3.86
CA ILE A 76 15.30 -12.66 3.67
C ILE A 76 14.48 -12.22 4.90
N PRO A 77 14.86 -11.11 5.55
CA PRO A 77 14.14 -10.62 6.73
C PRO A 77 12.73 -10.17 6.34
N GLY A 78 11.73 -10.55 7.15
CA GLY A 78 10.34 -10.15 6.98
C GLY A 78 9.49 -11.08 6.09
N ILE A 79 10.04 -12.20 5.62
CA ILE A 79 9.23 -13.26 4.98
C ILE A 79 8.41 -13.99 6.05
N GLN A 80 7.09 -14.07 5.84
CA GLN A 80 6.18 -14.85 6.69
C GLN A 80 5.93 -16.25 6.14
N THR A 81 5.74 -16.36 4.83
CA THR A 81 5.48 -17.63 4.15
C THR A 81 6.10 -17.62 2.76
N THR A 82 6.67 -18.76 2.36
CA THR A 82 7.15 -19.02 1.00
C THR A 82 6.31 -20.15 0.41
N ARG A 83 5.95 -20.02 -0.87
CA ARG A 83 5.22 -21.06 -1.61
C ARG A 83 5.85 -21.18 -2.99
N SER A 84 6.06 -22.41 -3.42
CA SER A 84 6.64 -22.76 -4.71
C SER A 84 5.69 -23.68 -5.48
N LEU A 85 5.74 -23.61 -6.81
CA LEU A 85 4.93 -24.44 -7.68
C LEU A 85 5.70 -24.84 -8.94
N SER A 86 6.26 -26.03 -8.94
CA SER A 86 6.98 -26.57 -10.09
C SER A 86 6.04 -27.31 -11.05
N ARG A 87 6.01 -26.87 -12.31
CA ARG A 87 5.28 -27.48 -13.43
C ARG A 87 6.23 -27.71 -14.60
N ASN A 88 5.76 -28.41 -15.63
CA ASN A 88 6.55 -28.71 -16.81
C ASN A 88 7.03 -27.41 -17.48
N GLY A 89 8.34 -27.14 -17.40
CA GLY A 89 8.97 -25.93 -17.91
C GLY A 89 8.63 -24.60 -17.24
N PHE A 90 7.97 -24.61 -16.06
CA PHE A 90 7.54 -23.40 -15.36
C PHE A 90 7.65 -23.56 -13.84
N SER A 91 8.22 -22.59 -13.14
CA SER A 91 8.28 -22.52 -11.67
C SER A 91 8.05 -21.10 -11.17
#